data_AF-A0A1V4QSA9-F1
#
_entry.id   AF-A0A1V4QSA9-F1
#
_cell.length_a   1.000
_cell.length_b   1.000
_cell.length_c   1.000
_cell.angle_alpha   90.00
_cell.angle_beta   90.00
_cell.angle_gamma   90.00
#
_symmetry.space_group_name_H-M   'P 1'
#
loop_
_entity.id
_entity.type
_entity.pdbx_description
1 polymer ?
#
loop_
_entity_poly.entity_id
_entity_poly.type
_entity_poly.pdbx_seq_one_letter_code
_entity_poly.pdbx_strand_id
1 'polypeptide(L)'
;MTKSVGFALITAVLWGFTSVLAKIGLKGNLNPLAATVVRSLGIAVCMSTTLVVAGKGQSLIQADPKSILCIAAVGLIAGGLAQWTYYVALKNGEASQIVPVAATYPLVALVFSLIFLGESLSLSKGIGTVLIVIGIISIQ
;
A
#
# COMPACT_ATOMS: atom_id res chain seq x y z
N MET A 1 24.24 -0.78 1.71
CA MET A 1 22.77 -0.88 1.57
C MET A 1 22.44 -2.00 0.60
N THR A 2 21.64 -2.98 1.02
CA THR A 2 21.18 -4.07 0.14
C THR A 2 20.29 -3.52 -0.98
N LYS A 3 20.30 -4.15 -2.17
CA LYS A 3 19.49 -3.74 -3.33
C LYS A 3 18.00 -3.52 -2.97
N SER A 4 17.48 -4.28 -2.01
CA SER A 4 16.11 -4.18 -1.50
C SER A 4 15.77 -2.81 -0.88
N VAL A 5 16.71 -2.18 -0.16
CA VAL A 5 16.49 -0.86 0.44
C VAL A 5 16.36 0.21 -0.66
N GLY A 6 17.10 0.08 -1.76
CA GLY A 6 16.99 0.96 -2.92
C GLY A 6 15.58 0.96 -3.52
N PHE A 7 15.01 -0.24 -3.76
CA PHE A 7 13.65 -0.36 -4.27
C PHE A 7 12.59 0.17 -3.28
N ALA A 8 12.81 0.01 -1.97
CA ALA A 8 11.91 0.55 -0.95
C ALA A 8 11.88 2.09 -0.96
N LEU A 9 13.03 2.74 -1.16
CA LEU A 9 13.11 4.20 -1.29
C LEU A 9 12.40 4.71 -2.54
N ILE A 10 12.57 4.04 -3.68
CA ILE A 10 11.83 4.36 -4.91
C ILE A 10 10.33 4.22 -4.67
N THR A 11 9.92 3.15 -3.97
CA THR A 11 8.51 2.91 -3.62
C THR A 11 7.96 4.05 -2.75
N ALA A 12 8.73 4.55 -1.79
CA ALA A 12 8.33 5.68 -0.95
C ALA A 12 8.10 6.96 -1.77
N VAL A 13 9.01 7.27 -2.72
CA VAL A 13 8.86 8.42 -3.63
C VAL A 13 7.60 8.28 -4.49
N LEU A 14 7.36 7.10 -5.07
CA LEU A 14 6.19 6.84 -5.90
C LEU A 14 4.89 6.93 -5.09
N TRP A 15 4.85 6.36 -3.88
CA TRP A 15 3.69 6.49 -3.00
C TRP A 15 3.41 7.95 -2.62
N GLY A 16 4.45 8.71 -2.27
CA GLY A 16 4.35 10.14 -2.01
C GLY A 16 3.77 10.90 -3.21
N PHE A 17 4.32 10.71 -4.40
CA PHE A 17 3.83 11.37 -5.61
C PHE A 17 2.38 10.98 -5.97
N THR A 18 2.04 9.69 -5.89
CA THR A 18 0.68 9.22 -6.21
C THR A 18 -0.37 9.75 -5.22
N SER A 19 -0.01 10.02 -3.97
CA SER A 19 -0.93 10.65 -3.00
C SER A 19 -1.34 12.06 -3.43
N VAL A 20 -0.42 12.84 -4.00
CA VAL A 20 -0.70 14.18 -4.52
C VAL A 20 -1.62 14.09 -5.74
N LEU A 21 -1.32 13.19 -6.68
CA LEU A 21 -2.18 12.95 -7.85
C LEU A 21 -3.59 12.50 -7.43
N ALA A 22 -3.70 11.60 -6.46
CA ALA A 22 -4.99 11.15 -5.94
C ALA A 22 -5.78 12.31 -5.32
N LYS A 23 -5.14 13.17 -4.52
CA LYS A 23 -5.78 14.37 -3.95
C LYS A 23 -6.28 15.31 -5.05
N ILE A 24 -5.48 15.54 -6.09
CA ILE A 24 -5.88 16.36 -7.25
C ILE A 24 -7.11 15.75 -7.94
N GLY A 25 -7.10 14.45 -8.23
CA GLY A 25 -8.23 13.77 -8.86
C GLY A 25 -9.51 13.82 -8.03
N LEU A 26 -9.40 13.69 -6.71
CA LEU A 26 -10.55 13.74 -5.78
C LEU A 26 -11.16 15.15 -5.63
N LYS A 27 -10.39 16.23 -5.91
CA LYS A 27 -10.90 17.62 -5.91
C LYS A 27 -11.93 17.87 -7.01
N GLY A 28 -11.91 17.10 -8.10
CA GLY A 28 -12.90 17.18 -9.19
C GLY A 28 -14.28 16.60 -8.83
N ASN A 29 -14.66 16.60 -7.54
CA ASN A 29 -15.87 15.99 -7.00
C ASN A 29 -16.06 14.48 -7.25
N LEU A 30 -15.03 13.78 -7.73
CA LEU A 30 -15.07 12.34 -7.92
C LEU A 30 -15.34 11.62 -6.59
N ASN A 31 -16.26 10.66 -6.59
CA ASN A 31 -16.54 9.83 -5.41
C ASN A 31 -15.32 8.94 -5.11
N PRO A 32 -14.86 8.80 -3.85
CA PRO A 32 -13.71 7.95 -3.49
C PRO A 32 -13.82 6.49 -3.95
N LEU A 33 -15.02 5.91 -3.93
CA LEU A 33 -15.26 4.56 -4.43
C LEU A 33 -15.07 4.50 -5.94
N ALA A 34 -15.63 5.46 -6.68
CA ALA A 34 -15.44 5.57 -8.13
C ALA A 34 -13.96 5.78 -8.48
N ALA A 35 -13.24 6.62 -7.74
CA ALA A 35 -11.79 6.81 -7.91
C ALA A 35 -11.01 5.52 -7.67
N THR A 36 -11.43 4.69 -6.71
CA THR A 36 -10.82 3.37 -6.44
C THR A 36 -11.06 2.42 -7.61
N VAL A 37 -12.28 2.39 -8.18
CA VAL A 37 -12.59 1.58 -9.36
C VAL A 37 -11.76 2.00 -10.57
N VAL A 38 -11.70 3.30 -10.87
CA VAL A 38 -10.90 3.83 -11.99
C VAL A 38 -9.42 3.46 -11.83
N ARG A 39 -8.86 3.63 -10.63
CA ARG A 39 -7.48 3.21 -10.30
C ARG A 39 -7.28 1.71 -10.57
N SER A 40 -8.18 0.87 -10.04
CA SER A 40 -8.07 -0.59 -10.12
C SER A 40 -8.19 -1.11 -11.54
N LEU A 41 -9.08 -0.53 -12.36
CA LEU A 41 -9.20 -0.87 -13.78
C LEU A 41 -7.92 -0.51 -14.55
N GLY A 42 -7.36 0.68 -14.31
CA GLY A 42 -6.10 1.09 -14.95
C GLY A 42 -4.94 0.14 -14.61
N ILE A 43 -4.81 -0.25 -13.35
CA ILE A 43 -3.79 -1.21 -12.91
C ILE A 43 -4.06 -2.59 -13.51
N ALA A 44 -5.30 -3.07 -13.51
CA ALA A 44 -5.66 -4.38 -14.05
C ALA A 44 -5.29 -4.50 -15.53
N VAL A 45 -5.63 -3.49 -16.35
CA VAL A 45 -5.27 -3.45 -17.78
C VAL A 45 -3.75 -3.40 -17.96
N CYS A 46 -3.07 -2.50 -17.25
CA CYS A 46 -1.61 -2.34 -17.38
C CYS A 46 -0.84 -3.62 -17.00
N MET A 47 -1.19 -4.23 -15.86
CA MET A 47 -0.48 -5.39 -15.32
C MET A 47 -0.81 -6.67 -16.09
N SER A 48 -2.07 -6.89 -16.49
CA SER A 48 -2.43 -8.03 -17.34
C SER A 48 -1.74 -7.97 -18.70
N THR A 49 -1.70 -6.79 -19.33
CA THR A 49 -0.98 -6.58 -20.60
C THR A 49 0.51 -6.87 -20.44
N THR A 50 1.13 -6.34 -19.37
CA THR A 50 2.55 -6.57 -19.09
C THR A 50 2.85 -8.06 -18.89
N LEU A 51 1.98 -8.79 -18.18
CA LEU A 51 2.13 -10.23 -17.95
C LEU A 51 2.11 -11.03 -19.26
N VAL A 52 1.19 -10.67 -20.17
CA VAL A 52 1.06 -11.31 -21.49
C VAL A 52 2.28 -11.01 -22.35
N VAL A 53 2.68 -9.73 -22.45
CA VAL A 53 3.85 -9.31 -23.24
C VAL A 53 5.14 -9.94 -22.72
N ALA A 54 5.27 -10.12 -21.40
CA ALA A 54 6.43 -10.78 -20.80
C ALA A 54 6.43 -12.31 -20.97
N GLY A 55 5.39 -12.91 -21.54
CA GLY A 55 5.26 -14.37 -21.68
C GLY A 55 5.17 -15.11 -20.35
N LYS A 56 4.74 -14.43 -19.27
CA LYS A 56 4.72 -14.99 -17.91
C LYS A 56 3.35 -15.51 -17.47
N GLY A 57 2.36 -15.52 -18.36
CA GLY A 57 0.99 -15.99 -18.06
C GLY A 57 0.93 -17.42 -17.48
N GLN A 58 1.84 -18.31 -17.91
CA GLN A 58 1.90 -19.69 -17.44
C GLN A 58 2.12 -19.79 -15.92
N SER A 59 2.76 -18.79 -15.30
CA SER A 59 2.99 -18.76 -13.86
C SER A 59 1.70 -18.70 -13.04
N LEU A 60 0.61 -18.16 -13.60
CA LEU A 60 -0.71 -18.16 -12.93
C LEU A 60 -1.32 -19.55 -12.86
N ILE A 61 -1.09 -20.38 -13.88
CA ILE A 61 -1.63 -21.75 -13.95
C ILE A 61 -0.80 -22.69 -13.06
N GLN A 62 0.50 -22.44 -12.98
CA GLN A 62 1.44 -23.23 -12.17
C GLN A 62 1.39 -22.89 -10.67
N ALA A 63 0.78 -21.75 -10.31
CA ALA A 63 0.71 -21.33 -8.93
C ALA A 63 -0.26 -22.19 -8.11
N ASP A 64 0.11 -22.45 -6.87
CA ASP A 64 -0.75 -23.15 -5.91
C ASP A 64 -2.04 -22.34 -5.62
N PRO A 65 -3.23 -22.96 -5.56
CA PRO A 65 -4.49 -22.26 -5.33
C PRO A 65 -4.55 -21.42 -4.06
N LYS A 66 -3.88 -21.86 -2.98
CA LYS A 66 -3.81 -21.11 -1.71
C LYS A 66 -3.02 -19.82 -1.91
N SER A 67 -1.93 -19.87 -2.68
CA SER A 67 -1.14 -18.68 -3.01
C SER A 67 -1.96 -17.66 -3.81
N ILE A 68 -2.71 -18.12 -4.81
CA ILE A 68 -3.62 -17.26 -5.58
C ILE A 68 -4.67 -16.65 -4.67
N LEU A 69 -5.30 -17.44 -3.79
CA LEU A 69 -6.34 -16.96 -2.89
C LEU A 69 -5.80 -15.91 -1.90
N CYS A 70 -4.61 -16.13 -1.33
CA CYS A 70 -3.97 -15.15 -0.44
C CYS A 70 -3.68 -13.83 -1.17
N ILE A 71 -3.15 -13.88 -2.40
CA ILE A 71 -2.87 -12.65 -3.18
C ILE A 71 -4.16 -11.97 -3.65
N ALA A 72 -5.19 -12.74 -4.02
CA ALA A 72 -6.51 -12.19 -4.33
C ALA A 72 -7.13 -11.47 -3.13
N ALA A 73 -7.00 -12.05 -1.92
CA ALA A 73 -7.42 -11.41 -0.68
C ALA A 73 -6.66 -10.10 -0.43
N VAL A 74 -5.35 -10.05 -0.69
CA VAL A 74 -4.57 -8.79 -0.65
C VAL A 74 -5.15 -7.76 -1.62
N GLY A 75 -5.51 -8.17 -2.84
CA GLY A 75 -6.17 -7.29 -3.81
C GLY A 75 -7.48 -6.67 -3.30
N LEU A 76 -8.33 -7.49 -2.68
CA LEU A 76 -9.60 -7.04 -2.11
C LEU A 76 -9.41 -6.12 -0.89
N ILE A 77 -8.50 -6.50 0.02
CA ILE A 77 -8.27 -5.77 1.27
C ILE A 77 -7.49 -4.49 1.01
N ALA A 78 -6.30 -4.59 0.41
CA ALA A 78 -5.40 -3.45 0.20
C ALA A 78 -5.85 -2.59 -0.98
N GLY A 79 -6.15 -3.20 -2.14
CA GLY A 79 -6.56 -2.49 -3.35
C GLY A 79 -8.01 -2.01 -3.34
N GLY A 80 -8.89 -2.70 -2.61
CA GLY A 80 -10.29 -2.34 -2.44
C GLY A 80 -10.55 -1.51 -1.18
N LEU A 81 -10.69 -2.17 -0.03
CA LEU A 81 -11.16 -1.56 1.21
C LEU A 81 -10.19 -0.49 1.76
N ALA A 82 -8.91 -0.82 1.87
CA ALA A 82 -7.89 0.10 2.40
C ALA A 82 -7.70 1.30 1.47
N GLN A 83 -7.67 1.07 0.16
CA GLN A 83 -7.56 2.17 -0.81
C GLN A 83 -8.79 3.08 -0.81
N TRP A 84 -10.00 2.51 -0.73
CA TRP A 84 -11.23 3.28 -0.65
C TRP A 84 -11.28 4.16 0.60
N THR A 85 -11.01 3.57 1.78
CA THR A 85 -10.95 4.32 3.05
C THR A 85 -9.85 5.38 3.05
N TYR A 86 -8.68 5.07 2.48
CA TYR A 86 -7.61 6.04 2.26
C TYR A 86 -8.05 7.21 1.37
N TYR A 87 -8.77 6.95 0.26
CA TYR A 87 -9.29 8.01 -0.61
C TYR A 87 -10.41 8.82 0.05
N VAL A 88 -11.23 8.22 0.91
CA VAL A 88 -12.20 8.96 1.73
C VAL A 88 -11.48 9.93 2.66
N ALA A 89 -10.48 9.44 3.42
CA ALA A 89 -9.68 10.27 4.32
C ALA A 89 -8.94 11.38 3.54
N LEU A 90 -8.30 11.03 2.43
CA LEU A 90 -7.55 11.96 1.59
C LEU A 90 -8.45 13.00 0.94
N LYS A 91 -9.69 12.66 0.56
CA LYS A 91 -10.64 13.64 0.03
C LYS A 91 -10.95 14.72 1.08
N ASN A 92 -11.15 14.32 2.33
CA ASN A 92 -11.62 15.19 3.42
C ASN A 92 -10.49 15.88 4.21
N GLY A 93 -9.25 15.37 4.18
CA GLY A 93 -8.11 15.93 4.94
C GLY A 93 -6.96 16.40 4.04
N GLU A 94 -5.96 17.06 4.64
CA GLU A 94 -4.76 17.48 3.92
C GLU A 94 -3.84 16.29 3.62
N ALA A 95 -3.24 16.25 2.42
CA ALA A 95 -2.35 15.15 2.05
C ALA A 95 -1.12 15.07 2.99
N SER A 96 -0.61 16.22 3.43
CA SER A 96 0.48 16.36 4.42
C SER A 96 0.18 15.69 5.75
N GLN A 97 -1.09 15.61 6.17
CA GLN A 97 -1.50 14.99 7.43
C GLN A 97 -1.97 13.55 7.23
N ILE A 98 -2.78 13.27 6.19
CA ILE A 98 -3.35 11.94 5.95
C ILE A 98 -2.28 10.93 5.54
N VAL A 99 -1.28 11.33 4.74
CA VAL A 99 -0.25 10.40 4.26
C VAL A 99 0.62 9.84 5.40
N PRO A 100 1.20 10.66 6.31
CA PRO A 100 1.93 10.14 7.46
C PRO A 100 1.10 9.25 8.38
N VAL A 101 -0.18 9.60 8.61
CA VAL A 101 -1.08 8.78 9.41
C VAL A 101 -1.33 7.43 8.77
N ALA A 102 -1.61 7.39 7.46
CA ALA A 102 -1.75 6.13 6.73
C ALA A 102 -0.45 5.32 6.75
N ALA A 103 0.70 5.98 6.76
CA ALA A 103 2.02 5.36 6.86
C ALA A 103 2.36 4.80 8.26
N THR A 104 1.43 4.82 9.23
CA THR A 104 1.56 4.09 10.50
C THR A 104 1.38 2.58 10.37
N TYR A 105 0.90 2.08 9.23
CA TYR A 105 0.64 0.65 9.02
C TYR A 105 1.85 -0.28 9.29
N PRO A 106 3.13 0.11 9.18
CA PRO A 106 4.25 -0.74 9.60
C PRO A 106 4.18 -1.17 11.07
N LEU A 107 3.56 -0.37 11.94
CA LEU A 107 3.31 -0.72 13.34
C LEU A 107 2.33 -1.89 13.44
N VAL A 108 1.25 -1.83 12.66
CA VAL A 108 0.25 -2.90 12.56
C VAL A 108 0.87 -4.15 11.93
N ALA A 109 1.69 -3.98 10.89
CA ALA A 109 2.42 -5.07 10.25
C ALA A 109 3.40 -5.76 11.21
N LEU A 110 4.10 -4.99 12.05
CA LEU A 110 4.95 -5.55 13.10
C LEU A 110 4.13 -6.43 14.04
N VAL A 111 3.02 -5.94 14.58
CA VAL A 111 2.14 -6.74 15.47
C VAL A 111 1.70 -8.03 14.79
N PHE A 112 1.21 -7.95 13.55
CA PHE A 112 0.80 -9.15 12.81
C PHE A 112 1.96 -10.08 12.47
N SER A 113 3.16 -9.57 12.22
CA SER A 113 4.35 -10.41 12.00
C SER A 113 4.75 -11.19 13.26
N LEU A 114 4.63 -10.58 14.45
CA LEU A 114 4.88 -11.28 15.71
C LEU A 114 3.85 -12.39 15.95
N ILE A 115 2.57 -12.13 15.65
CA ILE A 115 1.46 -13.07 15.90
C ILE A 115 1.44 -14.21 14.87
N PHE A 116 1.54 -13.89 13.58
CA PHE A 116 1.28 -14.84 12.49
C PHE A 116 2.54 -15.40 11.83
N LEU A 117 3.65 -14.66 11.85
CA LEU A 117 4.91 -15.09 11.23
C LEU A 117 5.92 -15.59 12.26
N GLY A 118 5.62 -15.47 13.56
CA GLY A 118 6.51 -15.89 14.65
C GLY A 118 7.80 -15.06 14.72
N GLU A 119 7.80 -13.85 14.16
CA GLU A 119 8.95 -12.97 14.28
C GLU A 119 9.20 -12.57 15.74
N SER A 120 10.46 -12.34 16.10
CA SER A 120 10.83 -11.79 17.40
C SER A 120 11.01 -10.27 17.34
N LEU A 121 10.57 -9.60 18.41
CA LEU A 121 10.77 -8.17 18.57
C LEU A 121 12.17 -7.94 19.17
N SER A 122 13.09 -7.45 18.34
CA SER A 122 14.38 -6.98 18.84
C SER A 122 14.24 -5.58 19.45
N LEU A 123 15.13 -5.23 20.39
CA LEU A 123 15.13 -3.90 21.02
C LEU A 123 15.24 -2.78 19.97
N SER A 124 16.05 -2.99 18.93
CA SER A 124 16.16 -2.07 17.79
C SER A 124 14.85 -1.88 17.01
N LYS A 125 14.09 -2.96 16.75
CA LYS A 125 12.75 -2.87 16.11
C LYS A 125 11.78 -2.08 17.00
N GLY A 126 11.83 -2.31 18.32
CA GLY A 126 11.02 -1.58 19.29
C GLY A 126 11.32 -0.07 19.32
N ILE A 127 12.59 0.31 19.40
CA ILE A 127 13.01 1.73 19.39
C ILE A 127 12.61 2.40 18.07
N GLY A 128 12.86 1.75 16.92
CA GLY A 128 12.48 2.28 15.61
C GLY A 128 10.97 2.50 15.48
N THR A 129 10.17 1.58 16.00
CA THR A 129 8.71 1.67 16.07
C THR A 129 8.25 2.91 16.85
N VAL A 130 8.83 3.13 18.04
CA VAL A 130 8.51 4.32 18.86
C VAL A 130 8.90 5.62 18.15
N LEU A 131 10.08 5.65 17.50
CA LEU A 131 10.52 6.83 16.74
C LEU A 131 9.59 7.16 15.57
N ILE A 132 9.07 6.14 14.87
CA ILE A 132 8.06 6.34 13.82
C ILE A 132 6.80 7.00 14.39
N VAL A 133 6.30 6.51 15.54
CA VAL A 133 5.13 7.09 16.20
C VAL A 133 5.36 8.56 16.57
N ILE A 134 6.49 8.86 17.21
CA ILE A 134 6.85 10.25 17.59
C ILE A 134 6.94 11.15 16.36
N GLY A 135 7.57 10.68 15.29
CA GLY A 135 7.68 11.41 14.04
C GLY A 135 6.32 11.74 13.44
N ILE A 136 5.37 10.79 13.46
CA ILE A 136 4.02 10.99 12.92
C ILE A 136 3.22 11.97 13.76
N ILE A 137 3.28 11.87 15.10
CA ILE A 137 2.65 12.84 16.01
C ILE A 137 3.19 14.25 15.77
N SER A 138 4.48 14.40 15.47
CA SER A 138 5.11 15.70 15.24
C SER A 138 4.74 16.33 13.88
N ILE A 139 4.22 15.55 12.93
CA ILE A 139 3.77 16.05 11.62
C ILE A 139 2.31 16.56 11.67
N GLN A 140 1.53 16.13 12.67
CA GLN A 140 0.15 16.58 12.87
C GLN A 140 0.07 17.93 13.57
#